data_AF-A0A258V7Y6-F1
#
_entry.id   AF-A0A258V7Y6-F1
#
_cell.length_a   1.000
_cell.length_b   1.000
_cell.length_c   1.000
_cell.angle_alpha   90.00
_cell.angle_beta   90.00
_cell.angle_gamma   90.00
#
_symmetry.space_group_name_H-M   'P 1'
#
loop_
_entity.id
_entity.type
_entity.pdbx_description
1 polymer ?
#
loop_
_entity_poly.entity_id
_entity_poly.type
_entity_poly.pdbx_seq_one_letter_code
_entity_poly.pdbx_strand_id
1 'polypeptide(L)'
;MKIKLLALAALALSPVATATPAMAQSQMLRPILVENFCNRSLSLWVDHADGWRNWHPHGDFRIAAYASTYLEANGIRLKQRTDHDIFYYAESTNGLLTWDGVYNRNVNGYSLPMRRQSTVLKNGAFVIKLTC
;
A
#
# COMPACT_ATOMS: atom_id res chain seq x y z
N MET A 1 63.46 28.81 -39.80
CA MET A 1 63.01 28.09 -38.60
C MET A 1 61.47 28.02 -38.60
N LYS A 2 60.88 26.88 -38.96
CA LYS A 2 59.43 26.63 -38.86
C LYS A 2 59.24 25.16 -38.49
N ILE A 3 58.91 24.89 -37.23
CA ILE A 3 58.64 23.56 -36.70
C ILE A 3 57.18 23.24 -37.04
N LYS A 4 56.95 22.24 -37.89
CA LYS A 4 55.61 21.67 -38.11
C LYS A 4 55.46 20.48 -37.17
N LEU A 5 54.74 20.69 -36.06
CA LEU A 5 54.18 19.60 -35.25
C LEU A 5 53.08 18.92 -36.07
N LEU A 6 53.23 17.62 -36.34
CA LEU A 6 52.11 16.77 -36.74
C LEU A 6 51.70 15.95 -35.51
N ALA A 7 50.48 16.21 -35.04
CA ALA A 7 49.88 15.59 -33.88
C ALA A 7 49.57 14.11 -34.16
N LEU A 8 49.96 13.26 -33.21
CA LEU A 8 49.61 11.84 -33.15
C LEU A 8 48.13 11.75 -32.70
N ALA A 9 47.25 11.28 -33.58
CA ALA A 9 45.87 10.99 -33.22
C ALA A 9 45.80 9.62 -32.54
N ALA A 10 45.74 9.61 -31.21
CA ALA A 10 45.41 8.40 -30.44
C ALA A 10 43.88 8.20 -30.51
N LEU A 11 43.42 7.14 -31.20
CA LEU A 11 42.05 6.67 -31.11
C LEU A 11 41.81 6.11 -29.70
N ALA A 12 41.13 6.89 -28.85
CA ALA A 12 40.62 6.41 -27.58
C ALA A 12 39.43 5.47 -27.85
N LEU A 13 39.62 4.17 -27.63
CA LEU A 13 38.54 3.19 -27.54
C LEU A 13 37.80 3.44 -26.21
N SER A 14 36.64 4.07 -26.29
CA SER A 14 35.74 4.22 -25.15
C SER A 14 35.19 2.85 -24.74
N PRO A 15 35.22 2.47 -23.45
CA PRO A 15 34.53 1.28 -22.99
C PRO A 15 33.02 1.50 -23.11
N VAL A 16 32.34 0.65 -23.88
CA VAL A 16 30.88 0.58 -23.90
C VAL A 16 30.45 0.07 -22.52
N ALA A 17 29.93 0.96 -21.68
CA ALA A 17 29.30 0.58 -20.43
C ALA A 17 28.10 -0.32 -20.77
N THR A 18 28.23 -1.62 -20.50
CA THR A 18 27.09 -2.55 -20.56
C THR A 18 26.13 -2.15 -19.46
N ALA A 19 25.05 -1.44 -19.82
CA ALA A 19 23.96 -1.15 -18.91
C ALA A 19 23.37 -2.49 -18.43
N THR A 20 23.65 -2.86 -17.18
CA THR A 20 22.97 -3.98 -16.54
C THR A 20 21.47 -3.69 -16.52
N PRO A 21 20.61 -4.60 -17.00
CA PRO A 21 19.17 -4.39 -16.93
C PRO A 21 18.79 -4.25 -15.45
N ALA A 22 18.18 -3.10 -15.12
CA ALA A 22 17.54 -2.93 -13.83
C ALA A 22 16.44 -3.99 -13.74
N MET A 23 16.65 -5.01 -12.91
CA MET A 23 15.62 -6.01 -12.64
C MET A 23 14.41 -5.27 -12.08
N ALA A 24 13.32 -5.24 -12.85
CA ALA A 24 12.03 -4.76 -12.36
C ALA A 24 11.69 -5.56 -11.11
N GLN A 25 11.72 -4.91 -9.94
CA GLN A 25 11.37 -5.57 -8.68
C GLN A 25 9.94 -6.11 -8.80
N SER A 26 9.80 -7.43 -8.68
CA SER A 26 8.49 -8.07 -8.64
C SER A 26 7.67 -7.42 -7.52
N GLN A 27 6.54 -6.80 -7.90
CA GLN A 27 5.64 -6.14 -6.96
C GLN A 27 5.08 -7.20 -6.01
N MET A 28 5.54 -7.20 -4.76
CA MET A 28 5.11 -8.19 -3.79
C MET A 28 3.76 -7.78 -3.20
N LEU A 29 2.73 -8.54 -3.56
CA LEU A 29 1.35 -8.40 -3.07
C LEU A 29 1.13 -9.28 -1.83
N ARG A 30 0.56 -8.71 -0.77
CA ARG A 30 0.35 -9.36 0.54
C ARG A 30 -1.11 -9.27 0.94
N PRO A 31 -1.71 -10.33 1.52
CA PRO A 31 -3.10 -10.28 1.98
C PRO A 31 -3.28 -9.26 3.12
N ILE A 32 -4.50 -8.76 3.28
CA ILE A 32 -4.87 -7.85 4.37
C ILE A 32 -5.63 -8.64 5.44
N LEU A 33 -5.09 -8.65 6.66
CA LEU A 33 -5.68 -9.22 7.86
C LEU A 33 -6.17 -8.08 8.75
N VAL A 34 -7.40 -8.19 9.25
CA VAL A 34 -7.94 -7.26 10.24
C VAL A 34 -8.18 -8.01 11.54
N GLU A 35 -7.66 -7.46 12.63
CA GLU A 35 -7.83 -7.99 13.98
C GLU A 35 -8.64 -6.99 14.81
N ASN A 36 -9.89 -7.35 15.11
CA ASN A 36 -10.74 -6.58 15.98
C ASN A 36 -10.62 -7.10 17.42
N PHE A 37 -9.94 -6.36 18.28
CA PHE A 37 -9.81 -6.69 19.71
C PHE A 37 -10.96 -6.13 20.55
N CYS A 38 -11.94 -5.48 19.93
CA CYS A 38 -13.09 -4.95 20.63
C CYS A 38 -14.15 -6.01 20.91
N ASN A 39 -14.87 -5.80 22.02
CA ASN A 39 -16.05 -6.56 22.41
C ASN A 39 -17.31 -6.26 21.59
N ARG A 40 -17.15 -5.64 20.42
CA ARG A 40 -18.24 -5.21 19.54
C ARG A 40 -17.81 -5.29 18.08
N SER A 41 -18.78 -5.43 17.19
CA SER A 41 -18.53 -5.38 15.76
C SER A 41 -18.16 -3.96 15.31
N LEU A 42 -17.32 -3.89 14.27
CA LEU A 42 -16.85 -2.65 13.66
C LEU A 42 -17.20 -2.65 12.16
N SER A 43 -17.54 -1.48 11.63
CA SER A 43 -17.51 -1.20 10.19
C SER A 43 -16.14 -0.64 9.82
N LEU A 44 -15.60 -1.05 8.68
CA LEU A 44 -14.27 -0.70 8.22
C LEU A 44 -14.32 -0.33 6.74
N TRP A 45 -13.70 0.79 6.40
CA TRP A 45 -13.43 1.24 5.05
C TRP A 45 -11.93 1.24 4.81
N VAL A 46 -11.50 0.80 3.63
CA VAL A 46 -10.08 0.71 3.27
C VAL A 46 -9.84 1.41 1.93
N ASP A 47 -8.77 2.20 1.85
CA ASP A 47 -8.29 2.85 0.64
C ASP A 47 -6.82 2.50 0.39
N HIS A 48 -6.50 2.18 -0.85
CA HIS A 48 -5.18 1.73 -1.26
C HIS A 48 -4.42 2.86 -1.94
N ALA A 49 -3.16 3.07 -1.57
CA ALA A 49 -2.33 4.10 -2.22
C ALA A 49 -1.89 3.74 -3.65
N ASP A 50 -2.08 2.49 -4.09
CA ASP A 50 -1.69 2.03 -5.44
C ASP A 50 -2.65 2.49 -6.55
N GLY A 51 -3.73 3.17 -6.16
CA GLY A 51 -4.60 3.93 -7.05
C GLY A 51 -5.62 3.10 -7.83
N TRP A 52 -6.45 3.82 -8.60
CA TRP A 52 -7.65 3.30 -9.26
C TRP A 52 -7.43 2.13 -10.22
N ARG A 53 -6.22 1.99 -10.78
CA ARG A 53 -5.91 1.00 -11.84
C ARG A 53 -5.90 -0.44 -11.35
N ASN A 54 -5.61 -0.66 -10.07
CA ASN A 54 -5.55 -1.99 -9.50
C ASN A 54 -6.78 -2.33 -8.65
N TRP A 55 -7.62 -1.36 -8.27
CA TRP A 55 -8.87 -1.61 -7.55
C TRP A 55 -9.79 -0.39 -7.35
N HIS A 56 -11.07 -0.65 -7.07
CA HIS A 56 -12.08 0.33 -6.63
C HIS A 56 -11.89 0.63 -5.12
N PRO A 57 -12.48 1.67 -4.51
CA PRO A 57 -12.50 1.79 -3.05
C PRO A 57 -13.39 0.68 -2.50
N HIS A 58 -12.82 -0.38 -1.92
CA HIS A 58 -13.65 -1.47 -1.44
C HIS A 58 -14.07 -1.26 0.00
N GLY A 59 -15.37 -1.07 0.13
CA GLY A 59 -16.19 -1.83 1.06
C GLY A 59 -16.35 -1.21 2.43
N ASP A 60 -17.60 -1.18 2.88
CA ASP A 60 -17.97 -1.31 4.29
C ASP A 60 -17.78 -2.79 4.66
N PHE A 61 -16.66 -3.12 5.30
CA PHE A 61 -16.44 -4.45 5.86
C PHE A 61 -16.96 -4.46 7.29
N ARG A 62 -17.77 -5.46 7.63
CA ARG A 62 -18.16 -5.71 9.00
C ARG A 62 -17.25 -6.74 9.65
N ILE A 63 -16.51 -6.31 10.67
CA ILE A 63 -15.59 -7.15 11.44
C ILE A 63 -16.25 -7.50 12.76
N ALA A 64 -16.53 -8.78 13.01
CA ALA A 64 -17.16 -9.23 14.25
C ALA A 64 -16.28 -8.95 15.48
N ALA A 65 -16.91 -8.87 16.65
CA ALA A 65 -16.21 -8.74 17.93
C ALA A 65 -15.16 -9.85 18.10
N TYR A 66 -13.95 -9.51 18.56
CA TYR A 66 -12.83 -10.43 18.78
C TYR A 66 -12.39 -11.25 17.55
N ALA A 67 -12.82 -10.87 16.35
CA ALA A 67 -12.50 -11.60 15.14
C ALA A 67 -11.15 -11.20 14.54
N SER A 68 -10.48 -12.18 13.94
CA SER A 68 -9.36 -11.96 13.03
C SER A 68 -9.77 -12.47 11.65
N THR A 69 -9.90 -11.58 10.68
CA THR A 69 -10.42 -11.94 9.34
C THR A 69 -9.53 -11.39 8.24
N TYR A 70 -9.29 -12.20 7.22
CA TYR A 70 -8.76 -11.67 5.97
C TYR A 70 -9.88 -10.90 5.28
N LEU A 71 -9.53 -9.77 4.66
CA LEU A 71 -10.50 -9.06 3.84
C LEU A 71 -10.68 -9.81 2.52
N GLU A 72 -11.94 -9.97 2.15
CA GLU A 72 -12.35 -10.67 0.94
C GLU A 72 -13.48 -9.88 0.26
N ALA A 73 -13.49 -9.83 -1.06
CA ALA A 73 -14.59 -9.30 -1.86
C ALA A 73 -14.94 -10.31 -2.95
N ASN A 74 -16.22 -10.65 -3.08
CA ASN A 74 -16.70 -11.64 -4.05
C ASN A 74 -15.95 -13.00 -3.95
N GLY A 75 -15.60 -13.42 -2.73
CA GLY A 75 -14.84 -14.66 -2.48
C GLY A 75 -13.34 -14.59 -2.82
N ILE A 76 -12.83 -13.41 -3.22
CA ILE A 76 -11.42 -13.21 -3.56
C ILE A 76 -10.73 -12.46 -2.42
N ARG A 77 -9.60 -13.00 -1.96
CA ARG A 77 -8.79 -12.36 -0.93
C ARG A 77 -8.09 -11.12 -1.44
N LEU A 78 -8.25 -10.04 -0.68
CA LEU A 78 -7.70 -8.73 -1.01
C LEU A 78 -6.22 -8.68 -0.67
N LYS A 79 -5.46 -8.05 -1.54
CA LYS A 79 -4.02 -7.93 -1.41
C LYS A 79 -3.57 -6.49 -1.63
N GLN A 80 -2.53 -6.10 -0.93
CA GLN A 80 -1.91 -4.79 -1.02
C GLN A 80 -0.44 -4.94 -1.41
N ARG A 81 0.09 -3.98 -2.17
CA ARG A 81 1.52 -3.91 -2.47
C ARG A 81 2.33 -3.53 -1.24
N THR A 82 3.44 -4.22 -1.03
CA THR A 82 4.36 -3.97 0.10
C THR A 82 5.00 -2.58 0.13
N ASP A 83 5.13 -1.95 -1.04
CA ASP A 83 5.75 -0.63 -1.23
C ASP A 83 4.73 0.52 -1.26
N HIS A 84 3.46 0.25 -0.98
CA HIS A 84 2.39 1.26 -0.97
C HIS A 84 1.68 1.29 0.37
N ASP A 85 1.30 2.50 0.78
CA ASP A 85 0.48 2.69 1.98
C ASP A 85 -0.93 2.14 1.80
N ILE A 86 -1.51 1.76 2.94
CA ILE A 86 -2.93 1.44 3.08
C ILE A 86 -3.53 2.39 4.10
N PHE A 87 -4.66 2.99 3.74
CA PHE A 87 -5.43 3.88 4.59
C PHE A 87 -6.72 3.19 4.98
N TYR A 88 -7.22 3.47 6.17
CA TYR A 88 -8.48 2.92 6.63
C TYR A 88 -9.24 3.88 7.53
N TYR A 89 -10.56 3.81 7.51
CA TYR A 89 -11.43 4.39 8.53
C TYR A 89 -12.22 3.25 9.15
N ALA A 90 -12.33 3.21 10.47
CA ALA A 90 -13.18 2.23 11.14
C ALA A 90 -14.08 2.90 12.17
N GLU A 91 -15.23 2.31 12.41
CA GLU A 91 -16.21 2.81 13.36
C GLU A 91 -16.93 1.64 14.04
N SER A 92 -17.16 1.75 15.34
CA SER A 92 -18.03 0.81 16.04
C SER A 92 -19.45 0.91 15.51
N THR A 93 -20.19 -0.19 15.48
CA THR A 93 -21.49 -0.21 14.78
C THR A 93 -22.60 0.58 15.49
N ASN A 94 -22.31 1.16 16.66
CA ASN A 94 -23.15 2.12 17.38
C ASN A 94 -22.59 3.55 17.36
N GLY A 95 -21.52 3.81 16.60
CA GLY A 95 -20.92 5.12 16.39
C GLY A 95 -20.13 5.71 17.57
N LEU A 96 -19.90 4.94 18.64
CA LEU A 96 -19.24 5.47 19.85
C LEU A 96 -17.72 5.54 19.77
N LEU A 97 -17.10 4.72 18.91
CA LEU A 97 -15.66 4.62 18.73
C LEU A 97 -15.33 4.74 17.25
N THR A 98 -14.32 5.55 16.95
CA THR A 98 -13.78 5.75 15.60
C THR A 98 -12.27 5.52 15.60
N TRP A 99 -11.76 5.00 14.48
CA TRP A 99 -10.35 4.96 14.14
C TRP A 99 -10.17 5.74 12.85
N ASP A 100 -9.88 7.02 13.02
CA ASP A 100 -9.73 7.99 11.95
C ASP A 100 -8.30 8.54 11.89
N GLY A 101 -8.03 9.31 10.85
CA GLY A 101 -6.77 9.99 10.63
C GLY A 101 -6.94 11.28 9.87
N VAL A 102 -5.87 11.76 9.25
CA VAL A 102 -5.85 13.07 8.59
C VAL A 102 -6.01 12.99 7.07
N TYR A 103 -5.96 11.79 6.49
CA TYR A 103 -6.11 11.59 5.05
C TYR A 103 -7.60 11.50 4.71
N ASN A 104 -8.17 12.56 4.14
CA ASN A 104 -9.58 12.57 3.78
C ASN A 104 -9.83 11.89 2.43
N ARG A 105 -10.73 10.90 2.43
CA ARG A 105 -11.20 10.22 1.22
C ARG A 105 -12.70 10.41 1.04
N ASN A 106 -13.12 10.83 -0.16
CA ASN A 106 -14.54 10.88 -0.48
C ASN A 106 -15.04 9.46 -0.84
N VAL A 107 -16.04 8.99 -0.10
CA VAL A 107 -16.72 7.71 -0.30
C VAL A 107 -18.22 7.98 -0.32
N ASN A 108 -18.86 7.74 -1.46
CA ASN A 108 -20.31 7.91 -1.66
C ASN A 108 -20.84 9.29 -1.19
N GLY A 109 -20.07 10.36 -1.37
CA GLY A 109 -20.46 11.72 -0.98
C GLY A 109 -20.07 12.12 0.46
N TYR A 110 -19.53 11.19 1.26
CA TYR A 110 -19.02 11.45 2.61
C TYR A 110 -17.50 11.59 2.59
N SER A 111 -16.96 12.55 3.32
CA SER A 111 -15.51 12.67 3.56
C SER A 111 -15.13 11.84 4.77
N LEU A 112 -14.46 10.71 4.55
CA LEU A 112 -13.95 9.84 5.61
C LEU A 112 -12.51 10.23 5.97
N PRO A 113 -12.24 10.61 7.23
CA PRO A 113 -10.90 10.87 7.72
C PRO A 113 -10.16 9.54 7.96
N MET A 114 -9.42 9.06 6.96
CA MET A 114 -8.75 7.78 7.04
C MET A 114 -7.39 7.87 7.74
N ARG A 115 -7.12 6.86 8.55
CA ARG A 115 -5.86 6.58 9.22
C ARG A 115 -4.92 5.83 8.29
N ARG A 116 -3.67 6.30 8.19
CA ARG A 116 -2.60 5.54 7.54
C ARG A 116 -2.23 4.36 8.43
N GLN A 117 -2.25 3.16 7.87
CA GLN A 117 -1.77 1.97 8.55
C GLN A 117 -0.24 1.91 8.47
N SER A 118 0.40 1.70 9.61
CA SER A 118 1.83 1.35 9.65
C SER A 118 2.06 0.01 8.95
N THR A 119 3.18 -0.14 8.23
CA THR A 119 3.58 -1.35 7.49
C THR A 119 3.93 -2.52 8.42
N VAL A 120 2.99 -2.93 9.27
CA VAL A 120 3.14 -4.06 10.18
C VAL A 120 2.73 -5.32 9.44
N LEU A 121 3.71 -6.21 9.26
CA LEU A 121 3.49 -7.53 8.68
C LEU A 121 3.41 -8.58 9.78
N LYS A 122 2.36 -9.42 9.75
CA LYS A 122 2.23 -10.64 10.59
C LYS A 122 2.00 -11.81 9.68
N ASN A 123 2.83 -12.85 9.77
CA ASN A 123 2.74 -14.05 8.94
C ASN A 123 2.65 -13.75 7.42
N GLY A 124 3.30 -12.67 6.96
CA GLY A 124 3.26 -12.25 5.57
C GLY A 124 1.95 -11.59 5.12
N ALA A 125 1.12 -11.09 6.05
CA ALA A 125 -0.06 -10.28 5.78
C ALA A 125 0.13 -8.86 6.33
N PHE A 126 -0.44 -7.85 5.66
CA PHE A 126 -0.64 -6.53 6.24
C PHE A 126 -1.70 -6.63 7.33
N VAL A 127 -1.40 -6.14 8.53
CA VAL A 127 -2.34 -6.20 9.65
C VAL A 127 -2.91 -4.83 9.96
N ILE A 128 -4.23 -4.71 9.98
CA ILE A 128 -4.94 -3.59 10.61
C ILE A 128 -5.40 -4.09 11.98
N LYS A 129 -4.84 -3.50 13.05
CA LYS A 129 -5.19 -3.86 14.43
C LYS A 129 -6.11 -2.80 15.01
N LEU A 130 -7.34 -3.18 15.34
CA LEU A 130 -8.35 -2.31 15.93
C LEU A 130 -8.50 -2.64 17.41
N THR A 131 -8.19 -1.69 18.28
CA THR A 131 -8.20 -1.86 19.74
C THR A 131 -9.09 -0.83 20.41
N CYS A 132 -9.81 -1.31 21.41
CA CYS A 132 -10.48 -0.58 22.46
C CYS A 132 -10.26 -1.37 23.77
#